data_AF-A0A2K2CQ88-F1
#
_entry.id   AF-A0A2K2CQ88-F1
#
_cell.length_a   1.000
_cell.length_b   1.000
_cell.length_c   1.000
_cell.angle_alpha   90.00
_cell.angle_beta   90.00
_cell.angle_gamma   90.00
#
_symmetry.space_group_name_H-M   'P 1'
#
loop_
_entity.id
_entity.type
_entity.pdbx_description
1 polymer ?
#
loop_
_entity_poly.entity_id
_entity_poly.type
_entity_poly.pdbx_seq_one_letter_code
_entity_poly.pdbx_strand_id
1 'polypeptide(L)'
;MIMLMACGGWVFWFDLSSDETCDIWLTAKEVGAQLEQYHKASSLTFTIQDGPESGQTVPHVHIHILPRKKGDFENNDEIYNAIDAKEKEMKEKLDLDIERKDRSMEEMAHEATEYRGLFS
;
A
#
# COMPACT_ATOMS: atom_id res chain seq x y z
N MET A 1 5.84 -1.23 1.06
CA MET A 1 4.45 -0.82 0.72
C MET A 1 3.76 -0.44 2.02
N ILE A 2 3.09 0.71 2.05
CA ILE A 2 2.21 1.10 3.16
C ILE A 2 0.77 1.12 2.65
N MET A 3 -0.18 0.80 3.52
CA MET A 3 -1.61 0.94 3.26
C MET A 3 -2.16 2.11 4.08
N LEU A 4 -2.85 3.03 3.41
CA LEU A 4 -3.65 4.07 4.05
C LEU A 4 -5.12 3.67 3.97
N MET A 5 -5.79 3.55 5.11
CA MET A 5 -7.18 3.10 5.18
C MET A 5 -8.11 4.27 5.51
N ALA A 6 -9.33 4.25 4.97
CA ALA A 6 -10.39 5.13 5.45
C ALA A 6 -10.69 4.85 6.94
N CYS A 7 -11.23 5.81 7.68
CA CYS A 7 -11.62 5.58 9.08
C CYS A 7 -12.96 4.82 9.20
N GLY A 8 -13.87 4.99 8.23
CA GLY A 8 -15.14 4.26 8.17
C GLY A 8 -14.98 2.88 7.57
N GLY A 9 -15.88 1.95 7.91
CA GLY A 9 -15.88 0.55 7.42
C GLY A 9 -16.43 0.38 6.00
N TRP A 10 -16.10 1.29 5.09
CA TRP A 10 -16.59 1.30 3.71
C TRP A 10 -15.89 0.22 2.89
N VAL A 11 -16.65 -0.54 2.11
CA VAL A 11 -16.10 -1.61 1.25
C VAL A 11 -15.71 -1.05 -0.11
N PHE A 12 -16.60 -0.25 -0.72
CA PHE A 12 -16.40 0.32 -2.05
C PHE A 12 -16.03 1.79 -1.97
N TRP A 13 -15.22 2.24 -2.92
CA TRP A 13 -14.73 3.62 -3.03
C TRP A 13 -15.89 4.62 -3.16
N PHE A 14 -16.93 4.26 -3.92
CA PHE A 14 -18.11 5.10 -4.13
C PHE A 14 -18.97 5.29 -2.89
N ASP A 15 -18.75 4.52 -1.82
CA ASP A 15 -19.45 4.69 -0.55
C ASP A 15 -18.86 5.84 0.29
N LEU A 16 -17.64 6.32 -0.04
CA LEU A 16 -17.03 7.47 0.63
C LEU A 16 -17.80 8.75 0.33
N SER A 17 -18.01 9.57 1.36
CA SER A 17 -18.44 10.95 1.17
C SER A 17 -17.36 11.77 0.46
N SER A 18 -17.74 12.95 -0.08
CA SER A 18 -16.78 13.88 -0.68
C SER A 18 -15.72 14.35 0.32
N ASP A 19 -16.09 14.51 1.59
CA ASP A 19 -15.17 14.92 2.65
C ASP A 19 -14.15 13.81 2.95
N GLU A 20 -14.60 12.56 3.10
CA GLU A 20 -13.71 11.40 3.30
C GLU A 20 -12.80 11.15 2.10
N THR A 21 -13.33 11.33 0.87
CA THR A 21 -12.55 11.23 -0.37
C THR A 21 -11.45 12.29 -0.42
N CYS A 22 -11.75 13.51 -0.01
CA CYS A 22 -10.77 14.59 0.04
C CYS A 22 -9.71 14.30 1.11
N ASP A 23 -10.14 13.94 2.32
CA ASP A 23 -9.27 13.68 3.47
C ASP A 23 -8.27 12.54 3.19
N ILE A 24 -8.74 11.40 2.65
CA ILE A 24 -7.86 10.26 2.37
C ILE A 24 -6.83 10.59 1.28
N TRP A 25 -7.18 11.38 0.25
CA TRP A 25 -6.24 11.77 -0.80
C TRP A 25 -5.24 12.84 -0.35
N LEU A 26 -5.66 13.80 0.48
CA LEU A 26 -4.76 14.76 1.09
C LEU A 26 -3.75 14.03 2.01
N THR A 27 -4.23 13.08 2.81
CA THR A 27 -3.39 12.24 3.65
C THR A 27 -2.45 11.36 2.82
N ALA A 28 -2.94 10.73 1.74
CA ALA A 28 -2.09 9.93 0.84
C ALA A 28 -0.96 10.75 0.22
N LYS A 29 -1.25 12.00 -0.17
CA LYS A 29 -0.26 12.93 -0.70
C LYS A 29 0.82 13.26 0.34
N GLU A 30 0.42 13.57 1.57
CA GLU A 30 1.38 13.90 2.64
C GLU A 30 2.24 12.69 3.01
N VAL A 31 1.60 11.53 3.22
CA VAL A 31 2.29 10.28 3.53
C VAL A 31 3.23 9.87 2.40
N GLY A 32 2.77 9.93 1.15
CA GLY A 32 3.58 9.61 -0.01
C GLY A 32 4.85 10.44 -0.09
N ALA A 33 4.75 11.76 0.12
CA ALA A 33 5.92 12.65 0.10
C ALA A 33 6.96 12.29 1.16
N GLN A 34 6.53 11.98 2.39
CA GLN A 34 7.46 11.57 3.45
C GLN A 34 8.11 10.21 3.16
N LEU A 35 7.33 9.24 2.66
CA LEU A 35 7.85 7.92 2.31
C LEU A 35 8.82 7.97 1.13
N GLU A 36 8.55 8.78 0.11
CA GLU A 36 9.46 8.96 -1.01
C GLU A 36 10.85 9.42 -0.53
N GLN A 37 10.87 10.44 0.33
CA GLN A 37 12.10 10.97 0.90
C GLN A 37 12.80 9.96 1.81
N TYR A 38 12.08 9.37 2.76
CA TYR A 38 12.62 8.38 3.71
C TYR A 38 13.27 7.21 2.99
N HIS A 39 12.59 6.67 1.98
CA HIS A 39 13.09 5.52 1.21
C HIS A 39 14.12 5.90 0.15
N LYS A 40 14.43 7.19 -0.03
CA LYS A 40 15.29 7.69 -1.13
C LYS A 40 14.81 7.21 -2.49
N ALA A 41 13.49 7.23 -2.66
CA ALA A 41 12.81 6.96 -3.91
C ALA A 41 12.81 8.22 -4.79
N SER A 42 12.34 8.07 -6.03
CA SER A 42 12.21 9.19 -6.99
C SER A 42 10.81 9.29 -7.60
N SER A 43 9.92 8.38 -7.23
CA SER A 43 8.54 8.32 -7.71
C SER A 43 7.69 7.53 -6.71
N LEU A 44 6.37 7.59 -6.88
CA LEU A 44 5.40 6.85 -6.07
C LEU A 44 4.39 6.14 -6.99
N THR A 45 3.93 4.97 -6.58
CA THR A 45 2.72 4.33 -7.10
C THR A 45 1.64 4.40 -6.04
N PHE A 46 0.47 4.94 -6.41
CA PHE A 46 -0.76 4.91 -5.61
C PHE A 46 -1.76 3.99 -6.30
N THR A 47 -2.28 3.00 -5.56
CA THR A 47 -3.23 2.03 -6.11
C THR A 47 -4.43 1.87 -5.18
N ILE A 48 -5.62 1.84 -5.76
CA ILE A 48 -6.88 1.47 -5.10
C ILE A 48 -7.43 0.27 -5.86
N GLN A 49 -7.81 -0.77 -5.12
CA GLN A 49 -8.54 -1.91 -5.63
C GLN A 49 -9.98 -1.84 -5.09
N ASP A 50 -10.85 -1.22 -5.87
CA ASP A 50 -12.26 -1.05 -5.54
C ASP A 50 -13.10 -2.27 -5.93
N GLY A 51 -13.29 -3.19 -4.98
CA GLY A 51 -14.10 -4.40 -5.14
C GLY A 51 -13.33 -5.66 -5.54
N PRO A 52 -13.93 -6.86 -5.38
CA PRO A 52 -13.24 -8.15 -5.55
C PRO A 52 -12.59 -8.35 -6.92
N GLU A 53 -13.26 -7.93 -8.00
CA GLU A 53 -12.78 -8.09 -9.37
C GLU A 53 -11.55 -7.22 -9.70
N SER A 54 -11.28 -6.20 -8.87
CA SER A 54 -10.09 -5.36 -8.98
C SER A 54 -8.90 -5.87 -8.16
N GLY A 55 -9.06 -7.00 -7.45
CA GLY A 55 -8.04 -7.59 -6.58
C GLY A 55 -8.28 -7.38 -5.08
N GLN A 56 -9.31 -6.64 -4.66
CA GLN A 56 -9.55 -6.30 -3.26
C GLN A 56 -9.67 -7.55 -2.37
N THR A 57 -8.69 -7.75 -1.48
CA THR A 57 -8.65 -8.93 -0.60
C THR A 57 -9.30 -8.69 0.76
N VAL A 58 -9.18 -7.48 1.30
CA VAL A 58 -9.80 -7.04 2.56
C VAL A 58 -10.96 -6.10 2.20
N PRO A 59 -12.20 -6.39 2.65
CA PRO A 59 -13.38 -5.58 2.29
C PRO A 59 -13.40 -4.26 3.08
N HIS A 60 -12.48 -3.37 2.73
CA HIS A 60 -12.28 -2.07 3.32
C HIS A 60 -11.57 -1.17 2.31
N VAL A 61 -11.98 0.09 2.16
CA VAL A 61 -11.28 1.03 1.27
C VAL A 61 -9.89 1.35 1.82
N HIS A 62 -8.88 1.13 0.99
CA HIS A 62 -7.49 1.47 1.29
C HIS A 62 -6.70 1.82 0.03
N ILE A 63 -5.69 2.67 0.20
CA ILE A 63 -4.74 3.09 -0.83
C ILE A 63 -3.40 2.43 -0.52
N HIS A 64 -2.85 1.69 -1.47
CA HIS A 64 -1.46 1.24 -1.42
C HIS A 64 -0.54 2.37 -1.87
N ILE A 65 0.47 2.67 -1.06
CA ILE A 65 1.50 3.66 -1.34
C ILE A 65 2.84 2.93 -1.45
N LEU A 66 3.44 2.98 -2.64
CA LEU A 66 4.69 2.30 -2.95
C LEU A 66 5.72 3.33 -3.44
N PRO A 67 6.77 3.63 -2.63
CA PRO A 67 7.94 4.35 -3.11
C PRO A 67 8.66 3.56 -4.20
N ARG A 68 9.00 4.24 -5.30
CA ARG A 68 9.59 3.64 -6.51
C ARG A 68 11.00 4.16 -6.76
N LYS A 69 11.89 3.27 -7.17
CA LYS A 69 13.28 3.58 -7.54
C LYS A 69 13.54 3.16 -8.97
N LYS A 70 14.45 3.85 -9.65
CA LYS A 70 14.87 3.43 -10.99
C LYS A 70 15.40 1.99 -10.95
N GLY A 71 14.80 1.12 -11.76
CA GLY A 71 15.19 -0.29 -11.88
C GLY A 71 14.69 -1.17 -10.73
N ASP A 72 13.71 -0.72 -9.94
CA ASP A 72 13.03 -1.58 -8.97
C ASP A 72 12.16 -2.67 -9.62
N PHE A 73 11.73 -2.44 -10.86
CA PHE A 73 11.15 -3.41 -11.77
C PHE A 73 11.85 -3.33 -13.13
N GLU A 74 12.07 -4.48 -13.79
CA GLU A 74 12.62 -4.51 -15.14
C GLU A 74 11.61 -3.95 -16.15
N ASN A 75 10.34 -4.34 -16.01
CA ASN A 75 9.22 -3.69 -16.70
C ASN A 75 8.26 -3.07 -15.69
N ASN A 76 7.91 -1.80 -15.86
CA ASN A 76 7.04 -1.10 -14.90
C ASN A 76 5.65 -1.75 -14.75
N ASP A 77 5.13 -2.41 -15.80
CA ASP A 77 3.84 -3.10 -15.75
C ASP A 77 3.89 -4.39 -14.92
N GLU A 78 5.08 -4.91 -14.60
CA GLU A 78 5.24 -6.01 -13.65
C GLU A 78 4.80 -5.62 -12.24
N ILE A 79 4.67 -4.31 -11.94
CA ILE A 79 4.11 -3.87 -10.66
C ILE A 79 2.69 -4.39 -10.45
N TYR A 80 1.89 -4.49 -11.52
CA TYR A 80 0.51 -4.97 -11.42
C TYR A 80 0.50 -6.47 -11.09
N ASN A 81 1.38 -7.24 -11.74
CA ASN A 81 1.58 -8.65 -11.42
C ASN A 81 2.12 -8.84 -10.01
N ALA A 82 3.03 -7.97 -9.55
CA ALA A 82 3.60 -8.05 -8.22
C ALA A 82 2.61 -7.67 -7.11
N ILE A 83 1.75 -6.67 -7.33
CA ILE A 83 0.67 -6.32 -6.39
C ILE A 83 -0.31 -7.50 -6.28
N ASP A 84 -0.80 -7.99 -7.42
CA ASP A 84 -1.75 -9.12 -7.48
C ASP A 84 -1.15 -10.41 -6.88
N ALA A 85 0.13 -10.70 -7.18
CA ALA A 85 0.85 -11.83 -6.59
C ALA A 85 1.02 -11.67 -5.08
N LYS A 86 1.43 -10.49 -4.57
CA LYS A 86 1.61 -10.26 -3.12
C LYS A 86 0.33 -10.41 -2.32
N GLU A 87 -0.81 -10.18 -2.94
CA GLU A 87 -2.14 -10.29 -2.34
C GLU A 87 -2.72 -11.71 -2.46
N LYS A 88 -2.48 -12.39 -3.59
CA LYS A 88 -2.80 -13.81 -3.75
C LYS A 88 -1.94 -14.70 -2.84
N GLU A 89 -0.68 -14.33 -2.64
CA GLU A 89 0.25 -14.93 -1.65
C GLU A 89 -0.31 -14.87 -0.21
N MET A 90 -1.19 -13.91 0.13
CA MET A 90 -1.86 -13.88 1.44
C MET A 90 -2.99 -14.92 1.59
N LYS A 91 -3.45 -15.54 0.49
CA LYS A 91 -4.58 -16.48 0.47
C LYS A 91 -4.21 -17.93 0.16
N GLU A 92 -3.10 -18.21 -0.54
CA GLU A 92 -2.78 -19.57 -0.96
C GLU A 92 -1.30 -19.92 -0.69
N LYS A 93 -1.05 -20.82 0.27
CA LYS A 93 0.24 -21.52 0.42
C LYS A 93 0.46 -22.38 -0.82
N LEU A 94 1.26 -21.94 -1.78
CA LEU A 94 1.88 -22.85 -2.76
C LEU A 94 3.17 -22.25 -3.37
N ASP A 95 4.29 -22.83 -2.95
CA ASP A 95 5.54 -23.09 -3.68
C ASP A 95 6.32 -21.97 -4.40
N LEU A 96 5.88 -20.70 -4.37
CA LEU A 96 6.73 -19.53 -4.68
C LEU A 96 7.32 -18.85 -3.43
N ASP A 97 6.97 -19.36 -2.24
CA ASP A 97 7.26 -18.78 -0.92
C ASP A 97 8.68 -19.06 -0.37
N ILE A 98 9.61 -19.61 -1.16
CA ILE A 98 10.93 -19.97 -0.61
C ILE A 98 11.72 -18.73 -0.11
N GLU A 99 11.43 -17.54 -0.66
CA GLU A 99 12.18 -16.31 -0.33
C GLU A 99 11.38 -15.22 0.40
N ARG A 100 10.04 -15.27 0.42
CA ARG A 100 9.23 -14.25 1.12
C ARG A 100 9.20 -14.55 2.62
N LYS A 101 9.97 -13.79 3.40
CA LYS A 101 9.90 -13.80 4.86
C LYS A 101 8.85 -12.82 5.33
N ASP A 102 7.82 -13.33 6.01
CA ASP A 102 6.91 -12.46 6.75
C ASP A 102 7.68 -11.68 7.82
N ARG A 103 7.37 -10.40 7.92
CA ARG A 103 7.98 -9.51 8.92
C ARG A 103 7.39 -9.79 10.28
N SER A 104 8.21 -9.65 11.32
CA SER A 104 7.73 -9.78 12.70
C SER A 104 6.91 -8.55 13.12
N MET A 105 6.08 -8.72 14.14
CA MET A 105 5.34 -7.61 14.75
C MET A 105 6.27 -6.53 15.31
N GLU A 106 7.45 -6.92 15.80
CA GLU A 106 8.46 -5.99 16.33
C GLU A 106 9.06 -5.14 15.21
N GLU A 107 9.40 -5.74 14.08
CA GLU A 107 9.89 -5.03 12.90
C GLU A 107 8.86 -4.01 12.38
N MET A 108 7.58 -4.41 12.30
CA MET A 108 6.51 -3.49 11.89
C MET A 108 6.28 -2.36 12.89
N ALA A 109 6.36 -2.63 14.19
CA ALA A 109 6.20 -1.61 15.23
C ALA A 109 7.37 -0.62 15.25
N HIS A 110 8.59 -1.10 15.02
CA HIS A 110 9.78 -0.25 14.89
C HIS A 110 9.65 0.65 13.65
N GLU A 111 9.33 0.07 12.48
CA GLU A 111 9.10 0.83 11.25
C GLU A 111 8.01 1.90 11.41
N ALA A 112 6.88 1.57 12.06
CA ALA A 112 5.82 2.53 12.33
C ALA A 112 6.26 3.67 13.26
N THR A 113 7.20 3.40 14.18
CA THR A 113 7.78 4.42 15.07
C THR A 113 8.67 5.38 14.28
N GLU A 114 9.50 4.85 13.38
CA GLU A 114 10.32 5.65 12.46
C GLU A 114 9.45 6.56 11.58
N TYR A 115 8.38 6.01 10.98
CA TYR A 115 7.46 6.80 10.15
C TYR A 115 6.72 7.87 10.94
N ARG A 116 6.32 7.60 12.18
CA ARG A 116 5.68 8.61 13.03
C ARG A 116 6.59 9.83 13.24
N GLY A 117 7.91 9.63 13.32
CA GLY A 117 8.89 10.70 13.43
C GLY A 117 9.03 11.59 12.19
N LEU A 118 8.39 11.25 11.07
CA LEU A 118 8.43 12.05 9.84
C LEU A 118 7.38 13.16 9.80
N PHE A 119 6.37 13.11 10.67
CA PHE A 119 5.23 14.03 10.70
C PHE A 119 5.19 14.90 11.96
N SER A 120 6.29 14.94 12.72
CA SER A 120 6.46 15.74 13.94
C SER A 120 7.03 17.13 13.67
#